data_AF-A0A061G272-F1
#
_entry.id   AF-A0A061G272-F1
#
_cell.length_a   1.000
_cell.length_b   1.000
_cell.length_c   1.000
_cell.angle_alpha   90.00
_cell.angle_beta   90.00
_cell.angle_gamma   90.00
#
_symmetry.space_group_name_H-M   'P 1'
#
loop_
_entity.id
_entity.type
_entity.pdbx_description
1 polymer ?
#
loop_
_entity_poly.entity_id
_entity_poly.type
_entity_poly.pdbx_seq_one_letter_code
_entity_poly.pdbx_strand_id
1 'polypeptide(L)'
;MREEYKKLDKAEMGIWECCELHNEVVDDSDPDLDEPQIQHLLQSAEAIRKDYPEEDWLHLTALIHDLGKILVLPKFGGLPQWAVVGDTFPVGCAFDDSNVHHKYFKENPDFNNPNYNTKNGVYSEGCGLDNVLMSWGHDDYMYMVAKENGTTLPSAGSFIIRYHSFYPLHKHGAYTQLMNEEDKENMKWLKIFNKYDLYSKSKVLVDVEEVKPYYESLIAKYFPAKLNW
;
A
#
# COMPACT_ATOMS: atom_id res chain seq x y z
N MET A 1 -12.18 7.68 -9.58
CA MET A 1 -11.67 7.05 -8.35
C MET A 1 -10.85 8.02 -7.52
N ARG A 2 -9.61 8.38 -7.89
CA ARG A 2 -8.78 9.31 -7.08
C ARG A 2 -9.49 10.58 -6.59
N GLU A 3 -10.14 11.34 -7.49
CA GLU A 3 -10.90 12.55 -7.13
C GLU A 3 -12.11 12.30 -6.22
N GLU A 4 -12.70 11.11 -6.30
CA GLU A 4 -13.85 10.75 -5.47
C GLU A 4 -13.41 10.42 -4.05
N TYR A 5 -12.36 9.61 -3.92
CA TYR A 5 -11.85 9.14 -2.63
C TYR A 5 -10.99 10.17 -1.89
N LYS A 6 -10.45 11.17 -2.60
CA LYS A 6 -9.74 12.30 -1.97
C LYS A 6 -10.60 13.15 -1.03
N LYS A 7 -11.92 13.02 -1.11
CA LYS A 7 -12.83 13.71 -0.19
C LYS A 7 -12.76 13.17 1.23
N LEU A 8 -12.35 11.90 1.40
CA LEU A 8 -12.27 11.21 2.68
C LEU A 8 -13.56 11.36 3.50
N ASP A 9 -14.70 11.16 2.84
CA ASP A 9 -16.04 11.45 3.36
C ASP A 9 -16.85 10.19 3.69
N LYS A 10 -16.20 9.02 3.81
CA LYS A 10 -16.85 7.72 4.05
C LYS A 10 -16.96 7.40 5.54
N ALA A 11 -15.97 7.77 6.34
CA ALA A 11 -15.99 7.56 7.78
C ALA A 11 -15.04 8.49 8.54
N GLU A 12 -15.35 8.73 9.81
CA GLU A 12 -14.39 9.25 10.79
C GLU A 12 -14.09 8.14 11.81
N MET A 13 -12.86 7.62 11.81
CA MET A 13 -12.45 6.52 12.71
C MET A 13 -10.94 6.54 13.00
N GLY A 14 -10.53 5.90 14.10
CA GLY A 14 -9.13 5.74 14.45
C GLY A 14 -8.44 4.64 13.63
N ILE A 15 -7.11 4.62 13.59
CA ILE A 15 -6.36 3.56 12.88
C ILE A 15 -6.66 2.18 13.47
N TRP A 16 -6.67 2.04 14.80
CA TRP A 16 -6.95 0.74 15.42
C TRP A 16 -8.38 0.26 15.16
N GLU A 17 -9.36 1.17 15.13
CA GLU A 17 -10.73 0.85 14.72
C GLU A 17 -10.77 0.33 13.28
N CYS A 18 -9.93 0.89 12.40
CA CYS A 18 -9.77 0.39 11.03
C CYS A 18 -9.11 -1.00 10.99
N CYS A 19 -8.11 -1.26 11.83
CA CYS A 19 -7.50 -2.59 11.96
C CYS A 19 -8.54 -3.64 12.37
N GLU A 20 -9.41 -3.31 13.32
CA GLU A 20 -10.51 -4.20 13.76
C GLU A 20 -11.53 -4.43 12.64
N LEU A 21 -11.90 -3.37 11.91
CA LEU A 21 -12.78 -3.44 10.74
C LEU A 21 -12.20 -4.28 9.60
N HIS A 22 -10.87 -4.35 9.50
CA HIS A 22 -10.17 -5.10 8.47
C HIS A 22 -10.48 -6.60 8.51
N ASN A 23 -10.95 -7.14 9.65
CA ASN A 23 -11.42 -8.52 9.75
C ASN A 23 -12.66 -8.83 8.90
N GLU A 24 -13.37 -7.81 8.40
CA GLU A 24 -14.48 -7.97 7.46
C GLU A 24 -14.02 -8.05 6.00
N VAL A 25 -12.72 -7.85 5.72
CA VAL A 25 -12.13 -7.88 4.38
C VAL A 25 -11.61 -9.29 4.08
N VAL A 26 -11.90 -9.77 2.87
CA VAL A 26 -11.29 -10.98 2.27
C VAL A 26 -10.49 -10.52 1.06
N ASP A 27 -9.22 -10.92 0.95
CA ASP A 27 -8.35 -10.57 -0.18
C ASP A 27 -8.24 -11.75 -1.16
N ASP A 28 -8.93 -11.66 -2.30
CA ASP A 28 -8.94 -12.73 -3.31
C ASP A 28 -7.65 -12.80 -4.16
N SER A 29 -6.76 -11.80 -4.02
CA SER A 29 -5.50 -11.75 -4.76
C SER A 29 -4.35 -12.45 -4.04
N ASP A 30 -4.48 -12.66 -2.73
CA ASP A 30 -3.47 -13.28 -1.90
C ASP A 30 -3.69 -14.80 -1.79
N PRO A 31 -2.85 -15.64 -2.42
CA PRO A 31 -3.02 -17.08 -2.37
C PRO A 31 -2.63 -17.71 -1.02
N ASP A 32 -2.03 -16.93 -0.11
CA ASP A 32 -1.41 -17.42 1.12
C ASP A 32 -2.18 -17.05 2.40
N LEU A 33 -3.34 -16.38 2.29
CA LEU A 33 -4.03 -15.76 3.40
C LEU A 33 -5.33 -16.50 3.78
N ASP A 34 -5.22 -17.46 4.70
CA ASP A 34 -6.35 -18.20 5.30
C ASP A 34 -6.86 -17.55 6.63
N GLU A 35 -6.15 -16.55 7.15
CA GLU A 35 -6.34 -15.98 8.51
C GLU A 35 -7.05 -14.59 8.47
N PRO A 36 -7.62 -14.11 9.59
CA PRO A 36 -8.19 -12.76 9.65
C PRO A 36 -7.15 -11.69 9.27
N GLN A 37 -7.54 -10.71 8.46
CA GLN A 37 -6.59 -9.73 7.93
C GLN A 37 -5.83 -8.93 9.00
N ILE A 38 -6.40 -8.73 10.21
CA ILE A 38 -5.65 -8.08 11.31
C ILE A 38 -4.40 -8.87 11.72
N GLN A 39 -4.42 -10.20 11.57
CA GLN A 39 -3.28 -11.06 11.87
C GLN A 39 -2.14 -10.82 10.88
N HIS A 40 -2.44 -10.64 9.59
CA HIS A 40 -1.44 -10.26 8.60
C HIS A 40 -0.74 -8.94 8.96
N LEU A 41 -1.52 -7.91 9.32
CA LEU A 41 -0.99 -6.62 9.76
C LEU A 41 -0.05 -6.77 10.96
N LEU A 42 -0.49 -7.51 11.99
CA LEU A 42 0.26 -7.70 13.22
C LEU A 42 1.49 -8.60 13.03
N GLN A 43 1.41 -9.65 12.21
CA GLN A 43 2.53 -10.53 11.91
C GLN A 43 3.66 -9.77 11.20
N SER A 44 3.30 -8.94 10.23
CA SER A 44 4.26 -8.07 9.53
C SER A 44 4.91 -7.09 10.50
N ALA A 45 4.09 -6.42 11.32
CA ALA A 45 4.57 -5.40 12.25
C ALA A 45 5.42 -5.98 13.40
N GLU A 46 5.06 -7.11 13.97
CA GLU A 46 5.82 -7.76 15.07
C GLU A 46 7.11 -8.40 14.55
N ALA A 47 7.11 -8.96 13.34
CA ALA A 47 8.32 -9.50 12.73
C ALA A 47 9.34 -8.39 12.45
N ILE A 48 8.90 -7.22 11.96
CA ILE A 48 9.75 -6.04 11.81
C ILE A 48 10.24 -5.56 13.17
N ARG A 49 9.34 -5.45 14.16
CA ARG A 49 9.68 -4.98 15.51
C ARG A 49 10.79 -5.80 16.16
N LYS A 50 10.78 -7.11 15.93
CA LYS A 50 11.82 -8.01 16.43
C LYS A 50 13.20 -7.73 15.82
N ASP A 51 13.26 -7.46 14.52
CA ASP A 51 14.51 -7.31 13.79
C ASP A 51 15.03 -5.86 13.76
N TYR A 52 14.14 -4.88 13.91
CA TYR A 52 14.41 -3.45 13.85
C TYR A 52 13.85 -2.69 15.07
N PRO A 53 14.19 -3.06 16.31
CA PRO A 53 13.52 -2.56 17.52
C PRO A 53 13.53 -1.04 17.71
N GLU A 54 14.48 -0.34 17.10
CA GLU A 54 14.64 1.13 17.18
C GLU A 54 13.86 1.89 16.09
N GLU A 55 13.26 1.20 15.11
CA GLU A 55 12.58 1.81 13.96
C GLU A 55 11.05 1.79 14.14
N ASP A 56 10.57 2.42 15.21
CA ASP A 56 9.15 2.36 15.60
C ASP A 56 8.16 2.85 14.52
N TRP A 57 8.55 3.84 13.71
CA TRP A 57 7.79 4.26 12.54
C TRP A 57 7.59 3.13 11.51
N LEU A 58 8.55 2.22 11.36
CA LEU A 58 8.47 1.10 10.43
C LEU A 58 7.51 0.02 10.95
N HIS A 59 7.44 -0.16 12.27
CA HIS A 59 6.48 -1.07 12.89
C HIS A 59 5.05 -0.58 12.63
N LEU A 60 4.81 0.72 12.81
CA LEU A 60 3.51 1.31 12.50
C LEU A 60 3.22 1.27 11.00
N THR A 61 4.19 1.59 10.16
CA THR A 61 4.04 1.51 8.69
C THR A 61 3.56 0.11 8.29
N ALA A 62 4.12 -0.93 8.89
CA ALA A 62 3.72 -2.30 8.64
C ALA A 62 2.35 -2.66 9.20
N LEU A 63 1.94 -2.11 10.33
CA LEU A 63 0.58 -2.30 10.83
C LEU A 63 -0.47 -1.71 9.86
N ILE A 64 -0.16 -0.60 9.18
CA ILE A 64 -1.18 0.17 8.47
C ILE A 64 -1.17 0.02 6.95
N HIS A 65 -0.15 -0.62 6.37
CA HIS A 65 0.07 -0.66 4.91
C HIS A 65 -1.16 -1.08 4.11
N ASP A 66 -1.89 -2.06 4.64
CA ASP A 66 -3.02 -2.71 3.98
C ASP A 66 -4.39 -2.14 4.33
N LEU A 67 -4.47 -1.15 5.24
CA LEU A 67 -5.76 -0.62 5.70
C LEU A 67 -6.59 0.01 4.59
N GLY A 68 -5.98 0.33 3.44
CA GLY A 68 -6.72 0.76 2.27
C GLY A 68 -7.65 -0.30 1.65
N LYS A 69 -7.52 -1.59 2.00
CA LYS A 69 -8.40 -2.63 1.46
C LYS A 69 -9.84 -2.53 1.94
N ILE A 70 -10.14 -1.68 2.94
CA ILE A 70 -11.52 -1.38 3.37
C ILE A 70 -12.41 -0.86 2.24
N LEU A 71 -11.83 -0.39 1.12
CA LEU A 71 -12.55 0.00 -0.10
C LEU A 71 -13.48 -1.10 -0.66
N VAL A 72 -13.22 -2.39 -0.37
CA VAL A 72 -14.12 -3.49 -0.76
C VAL A 72 -15.42 -3.52 0.06
N LEU A 73 -15.43 -2.87 1.23
CA LEU A 73 -16.60 -2.87 2.11
C LEU A 73 -17.66 -1.90 1.58
N PRO A 74 -18.96 -2.25 1.64
CA PRO A 74 -20.04 -1.40 1.13
C PRO A 74 -20.01 0.05 1.66
N LYS A 75 -19.61 0.24 2.92
CA LYS A 75 -19.50 1.56 3.55
C LYS A 75 -18.48 2.48 2.86
N PHE A 76 -17.44 1.92 2.26
CA PHE A 76 -16.36 2.65 1.57
C PHE A 76 -16.49 2.58 0.04
N GLY A 77 -17.64 2.13 -0.46
CA GLY A 77 -17.97 2.11 -1.88
C GLY A 77 -18.16 0.72 -2.47
N GLY A 78 -17.75 -0.35 -1.78
CA GLY A 78 -17.92 -1.72 -2.25
C GLY A 78 -17.23 -1.97 -3.59
N LEU A 79 -16.01 -1.44 -3.75
CA LEU A 79 -15.26 -1.56 -4.99
C LEU A 79 -14.95 -3.02 -5.29
N PRO A 80 -14.91 -3.41 -6.57
CA PRO A 80 -14.45 -4.75 -6.93
C PRO A 80 -12.99 -4.93 -6.54
N GLN A 81 -12.60 -6.15 -6.12
CA GLN A 81 -11.24 -6.50 -5.67
C GLN A 81 -10.14 -5.98 -6.60
N TRP A 82 -10.31 -6.08 -7.93
CA TRP A 82 -9.31 -5.62 -8.91
C TRP A 82 -9.04 -4.11 -8.89
N ALA A 83 -9.92 -3.31 -8.28
CA ALA A 83 -9.76 -1.88 -8.07
C ALA A 83 -9.30 -1.54 -6.64
N VAL A 84 -8.89 -2.54 -5.85
CA VAL A 84 -8.48 -2.39 -4.45
C VAL A 84 -7.18 -3.13 -4.17
N VAL A 85 -7.09 -4.42 -4.45
CA VAL A 85 -5.96 -5.31 -4.07
C VAL A 85 -5.08 -5.66 -5.28
N GLY A 86 -3.93 -6.29 -4.99
CA GLY A 86 -3.01 -6.84 -5.98
C GLY A 86 -1.90 -5.88 -6.43
N ASP A 87 -0.96 -6.44 -7.21
CA ASP A 87 0.20 -5.72 -7.73
C ASP A 87 -0.18 -4.46 -8.52
N THR A 88 0.50 -3.34 -8.23
CA THR A 88 0.28 -2.06 -8.88
C THR A 88 1.26 -1.83 -10.04
N PHE A 89 0.84 -0.98 -10.98
CA PHE A 89 1.64 -0.58 -12.14
C PHE A 89 1.30 0.86 -12.56
N PRO A 90 2.22 1.61 -13.19
CA PRO A 90 1.93 2.90 -13.78
C PRO A 90 0.90 2.80 -14.92
N VAL A 91 -0.10 3.66 -14.92
CA VAL A 91 -0.98 3.87 -16.08
C VAL A 91 -0.45 5.04 -16.92
N GLY A 92 -0.86 5.17 -18.17
CA GLY A 92 -0.41 6.28 -19.03
C GLY A 92 1.02 6.13 -19.59
N CYS A 93 1.67 4.98 -19.40
CA CYS A 93 2.87 4.54 -20.12
C CYS A 93 2.77 3.05 -20.48
N ALA A 94 3.73 2.54 -21.25
CA ALA A 94 3.72 1.15 -21.68
C ALA A 94 3.75 0.19 -20.49
N PHE A 95 2.92 -0.86 -20.54
CA PHE A 95 2.89 -1.92 -19.54
C PHE A 95 4.09 -2.86 -19.72
N ASP A 96 4.95 -2.92 -18.72
CA ASP A 96 6.12 -3.79 -18.68
C ASP A 96 5.74 -5.27 -18.53
N ASP A 97 6.45 -6.15 -19.24
CA ASP A 97 6.20 -7.60 -19.27
C ASP A 97 6.33 -8.27 -17.88
N SER A 98 6.96 -7.60 -16.90
CA SER A 98 7.03 -8.05 -15.50
C SER A 98 5.72 -7.89 -14.71
N ASN A 99 4.73 -7.15 -15.22
CA ASN A 99 3.40 -7.10 -14.61
C ASN A 99 2.77 -8.50 -14.58
N VAL A 100 2.22 -8.91 -13.43
CA VAL A 100 1.56 -10.21 -13.28
C VAL A 100 0.41 -10.32 -14.28
N HIS A 101 0.35 -11.48 -14.96
CA HIS A 101 -0.61 -11.75 -16.03
C HIS A 101 -0.61 -10.75 -17.20
N HIS A 102 0.56 -10.20 -17.57
CA HIS A 102 0.76 -9.23 -18.65
C HIS A 102 -0.06 -9.48 -19.93
N LYS A 103 -0.27 -10.74 -20.32
CA LYS A 103 -1.06 -11.13 -21.50
C LYS A 103 -2.45 -10.47 -21.59
N TYR A 104 -3.10 -10.17 -20.46
CA TYR A 104 -4.43 -9.55 -20.44
C TYR A 104 -4.40 -8.04 -20.73
N PHE A 105 -3.25 -7.38 -20.60
CA PHE A 105 -3.13 -5.96 -20.92
C PHE A 105 -3.39 -5.65 -22.40
N LYS A 106 -3.29 -6.63 -23.30
CA LYS A 106 -3.66 -6.46 -24.72
C LYS A 106 -5.11 -6.05 -24.93
N GLU A 107 -5.97 -6.33 -23.96
CA GLU A 107 -7.40 -5.96 -23.98
C GLU A 107 -7.65 -4.58 -23.36
N ASN A 108 -6.65 -3.99 -22.69
CA ASN A 108 -6.75 -2.65 -22.14
C ASN A 108 -6.71 -1.62 -23.29
N PRO A 109 -7.66 -0.67 -23.37
CA PRO A 109 -7.69 0.35 -24.43
C PRO A 109 -6.41 1.19 -24.51
N ASP A 110 -5.68 1.35 -23.41
CA ASP A 110 -4.44 2.12 -23.36
C ASP A 110 -3.23 1.38 -23.96
N PHE A 111 -3.31 0.05 -24.11
CA PHE A 111 -2.19 -0.76 -24.63
C PHE A 111 -1.75 -0.36 -26.03
N ASN A 112 -2.72 -0.04 -26.91
CA ASN A 112 -2.45 0.40 -28.28
C ASN A 112 -2.60 1.92 -28.45
N ASN A 113 -2.82 2.67 -27.38
CA ASN A 113 -2.98 4.12 -27.45
C ASN A 113 -1.61 4.77 -27.70
N PRO A 114 -1.42 5.51 -28.81
CA PRO A 114 -0.13 6.10 -29.16
C PRO A 114 0.40 7.12 -28.14
N ASN A 115 -0.46 7.66 -27.27
CA ASN A 115 -0.05 8.57 -26.20
C ASN A 115 0.54 7.81 -25.00
N TYR A 116 0.22 6.53 -24.83
CA TYR A 116 0.54 5.75 -23.63
C TYR A 116 1.44 4.55 -23.94
N ASN A 117 1.44 4.02 -25.16
CA ASN A 117 2.15 2.79 -25.51
C ASN A 117 3.68 2.95 -25.71
N THR A 118 4.26 4.07 -25.26
CA THR A 118 5.71 4.29 -25.27
C THR A 118 6.29 4.09 -23.87
N LYS A 119 7.61 3.88 -23.78
CA LYS A 119 8.31 3.59 -22.52
C LYS A 119 7.96 4.55 -21.38
N ASN A 120 7.83 5.85 -21.69
CA ASN A 120 7.48 6.86 -20.69
C ASN A 120 6.05 7.38 -20.86
N GLY A 121 5.39 7.15 -22.00
CA GLY A 121 4.04 7.65 -22.26
C GLY A 121 3.91 9.15 -21.98
N VAL A 122 3.08 9.51 -21.02
CA VAL A 122 2.85 10.90 -20.60
C VAL A 122 3.90 11.47 -19.63
N TYR A 123 4.83 10.65 -19.14
CA TYR A 123 5.78 11.02 -18.09
C TYR A 123 7.12 11.51 -18.66
N SER A 124 7.77 12.40 -17.92
CA SER A 124 9.18 12.72 -18.16
C SER A 124 10.09 11.75 -17.39
N GLU A 125 11.27 11.48 -17.94
CA GLU A 125 12.30 10.69 -17.25
C GLU A 125 12.70 11.38 -15.94
N GLY A 126 12.83 10.60 -14.86
CA GLY A 126 13.17 11.09 -13.52
C GLY A 126 12.12 12.02 -12.89
N CYS A 127 10.86 11.98 -13.34
CA CYS A 127 9.80 12.83 -12.80
C CYS A 127 9.51 12.59 -11.30
N GLY A 128 9.93 11.46 -10.75
CA GLY A 128 9.61 11.02 -9.41
C GLY A 128 8.28 10.27 -9.39
N LEU A 129 8.23 9.16 -8.65
CA LEU A 129 7.04 8.30 -8.59
C LEU A 129 5.81 9.05 -8.06
N ASP A 130 6.02 10.09 -7.25
CA ASP A 130 4.92 10.93 -6.76
C ASP A 130 4.14 11.64 -7.87
N ASN A 131 4.77 11.85 -9.04
CA ASN A 131 4.18 12.41 -10.25
C ASN A 131 3.69 11.34 -11.25
N VAL A 132 3.82 10.06 -10.91
CA VAL A 132 3.33 8.94 -11.71
C VAL A 132 1.94 8.54 -11.23
N LEU A 133 1.00 8.41 -12.18
CA LEU A 133 -0.31 7.87 -11.88
C LEU A 133 -0.21 6.34 -11.83
N MET A 134 -0.32 5.78 -10.63
CA MET A 134 -0.40 4.35 -10.41
C MET A 134 -1.82 3.83 -10.65
N SER A 135 -1.94 2.56 -11.01
CA SER A 135 -3.20 1.81 -10.94
C SER A 135 -3.82 1.99 -9.55
N TRP A 136 -5.10 2.34 -9.51
CA TRP A 136 -5.80 2.64 -8.26
C TRP A 136 -5.95 1.39 -7.38
N GLY A 137 -5.73 1.55 -6.08
CA GLY A 137 -5.85 0.49 -5.09
C GLY A 137 -5.60 0.98 -3.67
N HIS A 138 -5.44 0.02 -2.75
CA HIS A 138 -5.22 0.24 -1.32
C HIS A 138 -3.97 1.07 -1.02
N ASP A 139 -2.85 0.88 -1.74
CA ASP A 139 -1.62 1.67 -1.58
C ASP A 139 -1.88 3.19 -1.67
N ASP A 140 -2.46 3.62 -2.79
CA ASP A 140 -2.64 5.03 -3.11
C ASP A 140 -3.73 5.66 -2.24
N TYR A 141 -4.77 4.88 -1.89
CA TYR A 141 -5.80 5.32 -0.96
C TYR A 141 -5.28 5.46 0.48
N MET A 142 -4.54 4.48 0.99
CA MET A 142 -3.98 4.56 2.35
C MET A 142 -2.93 5.66 2.47
N TYR A 143 -2.09 5.84 1.44
CA TYR A 143 -1.16 6.98 1.37
C TYR A 143 -1.93 8.31 1.43
N MET A 144 -3.04 8.42 0.71
CA MET A 144 -3.89 9.61 0.70
C MET A 144 -4.54 9.87 2.05
N VAL A 145 -5.09 8.84 2.70
CA VAL A 145 -5.61 8.91 4.07
C VAL A 145 -4.53 9.44 5.02
N ALA A 146 -3.32 8.86 4.96
CA ALA A 146 -2.25 9.26 5.86
C ALA A 146 -1.81 10.70 5.64
N LYS A 147 -1.65 11.10 4.38
CA LYS A 147 -1.19 12.43 3.99
C LYS A 147 -2.20 13.53 4.33
N GLU A 148 -3.46 13.36 3.95
CA GLU A 148 -4.49 14.39 4.14
C GLU A 148 -4.90 14.52 5.61
N ASN A 149 -4.70 13.47 6.43
CA ASN A 149 -4.86 13.55 7.89
C ASN A 149 -3.60 14.04 8.63
N GLY A 150 -2.55 14.45 7.92
CA GLY A 150 -1.39 15.10 8.51
C GLY A 150 -0.50 14.17 9.35
N THR A 151 -0.28 12.94 8.89
CA THR A 151 0.68 12.01 9.52
C THR A 151 2.06 12.64 9.71
N THR A 152 2.76 12.25 10.78
CA THR A 152 4.16 12.61 11.02
C THR A 152 5.13 11.47 10.70
N LEU A 153 4.68 10.41 10.02
CA LEU A 153 5.55 9.35 9.52
C LEU A 153 6.66 9.94 8.62
N PRO A 154 7.87 9.38 8.65
CA PRO A 154 8.94 9.80 7.75
C PRO A 154 8.57 9.49 6.29
N SER A 155 9.27 10.14 5.34
CA SER A 155 9.07 9.92 3.89
C SER A 155 9.17 8.45 3.51
N ALA A 156 10.09 7.71 4.13
CA ALA A 156 10.23 6.26 3.95
C ALA A 156 8.96 5.47 4.28
N GLY A 157 8.25 5.81 5.36
CA GLY A 157 6.99 5.16 5.74
C GLY A 157 5.88 5.46 4.73
N SER A 158 5.77 6.72 4.30
CA SER A 158 4.82 7.12 3.26
C SER A 158 5.11 6.45 1.91
N PHE A 159 6.40 6.31 1.56
CA PHE A 159 6.85 5.64 0.34
C PHE A 159 6.51 4.15 0.37
N ILE A 160 6.70 3.49 1.52
CA ILE A 160 6.30 2.08 1.69
C ILE A 160 4.80 1.93 1.46
N ILE A 161 3.96 2.70 2.15
CA ILE A 161 2.50 2.59 2.02
C ILE A 161 2.08 2.74 0.57
N ARG A 162 2.64 3.70 -0.16
CA ARG A 162 2.23 4.02 -1.53
C ARG A 162 2.73 3.05 -2.61
N TYR A 163 3.80 2.29 -2.36
CA TYR A 163 4.48 1.52 -3.41
C TYR A 163 4.81 0.06 -3.03
N HIS A 164 4.27 -0.45 -1.91
CA HIS A 164 4.53 -1.83 -1.48
C HIS A 164 3.91 -2.90 -2.38
N SER A 165 2.87 -2.55 -3.14
CA SER A 165 2.32 -3.41 -4.18
C SER A 165 3.00 -3.23 -5.53
N PHE A 166 3.99 -2.33 -5.67
CA PHE A 166 4.62 -2.04 -6.96
C PHE A 166 5.73 -3.05 -7.34
N TYR A 167 5.38 -4.33 -7.37
CA TYR A 167 6.28 -5.46 -7.62
C TYR A 167 7.14 -5.34 -8.88
N PRO A 168 6.60 -4.91 -10.04
CA PRO A 168 7.42 -4.63 -11.23
C PRO A 168 8.65 -3.76 -10.93
N LEU A 169 8.50 -2.75 -10.06
CA LEU A 169 9.61 -1.91 -9.64
C LEU A 169 10.52 -2.61 -8.63
N HIS A 170 10.00 -2.97 -7.45
CA HIS A 170 10.87 -3.36 -6.32
C HIS A 170 11.43 -4.78 -6.42
N LYS A 171 10.77 -5.67 -7.20
CA LYS A 171 11.22 -7.04 -7.45
C LYS A 171 11.94 -7.20 -8.79
N HIS A 172 11.46 -6.54 -9.85
CA HIS A 172 11.95 -6.76 -11.22
C HIS A 172 12.80 -5.61 -11.79
N GLY A 173 12.82 -4.44 -11.14
CA GLY A 173 13.59 -3.28 -11.59
C GLY A 173 13.01 -2.56 -12.81
N ALA A 174 11.75 -2.86 -13.16
CA ALA A 174 11.01 -2.12 -14.18
C ALA A 174 10.70 -0.69 -13.70
N TYR A 175 10.40 0.21 -14.64
CA TYR A 175 10.01 1.61 -14.37
C TYR A 175 11.03 2.48 -13.62
N THR A 176 12.26 2.02 -13.43
CA THR A 176 13.33 2.80 -12.75
C THR A 176 13.66 4.12 -13.44
N GLN A 177 13.34 4.27 -14.73
CA GLN A 177 13.47 5.53 -15.45
C GLN A 177 12.54 6.64 -14.94
N LEU A 178 11.48 6.32 -14.19
CA LEU A 178 10.55 7.31 -13.65
C LEU A 178 10.99 7.84 -12.27
N MET A 179 11.92 7.14 -11.60
CA MET A 179 12.35 7.46 -10.24
C MET A 179 13.26 8.69 -10.17
N ASN A 180 13.05 9.51 -9.15
CA ASN A 180 13.98 10.57 -8.74
C ASN A 180 14.98 10.05 -7.68
N GLU A 181 15.83 10.92 -7.12
CA GLU A 181 16.81 10.52 -6.09
C GLU A 181 16.16 10.12 -4.75
N GLU A 182 15.09 10.81 -4.34
CA GLU A 182 14.36 10.46 -3.10
C GLU A 182 13.72 9.08 -3.19
N ASP A 183 13.14 8.73 -4.35
CA ASP A 183 12.59 7.39 -4.59
C ASP A 183 13.68 6.33 -4.42
N LYS A 184 14.87 6.57 -4.99
CA LYS A 184 16.01 5.64 -4.90
C LYS A 184 16.49 5.46 -3.47
N GLU A 185 16.48 6.52 -2.67
CA GLU A 185 16.83 6.45 -1.24
C GLU A 185 15.80 5.64 -0.44
N ASN A 186 14.50 5.82 -0.72
CA ASN A 186 13.42 5.12 -0.04
C ASN A 186 13.27 3.64 -0.46
N MET A 187 13.73 3.27 -1.66
CA MET A 187 13.73 1.88 -2.12
C MET A 187 14.40 0.89 -1.17
N LYS A 188 15.41 1.35 -0.39
CA LYS A 188 16.06 0.48 0.61
C LYS A 188 15.07 0.01 1.67
N TRP A 189 14.20 0.92 2.12
CA TRP A 189 13.20 0.66 3.15
C TRP A 189 12.04 -0.17 2.60
N LEU A 190 11.61 0.12 1.37
CA LEU A 190 10.61 -0.70 0.67
C LEU A 190 11.04 -2.16 0.55
N LYS A 191 12.30 -2.41 0.16
CA LYS A 191 12.84 -3.77 0.06
C LYS A 191 13.02 -4.46 1.41
N ILE A 192 13.19 -3.70 2.49
CA ILE A 192 13.19 -4.25 3.86
C ILE A 192 11.76 -4.66 4.20
N PHE A 193 10.81 -3.73 4.10
CA PHE A 193 9.39 -3.95 4.39
C PHE A 193 8.81 -5.16 3.64
N ASN A 194 9.02 -5.24 2.33
CA ASN A 194 8.42 -6.29 1.48
C ASN A 194 8.81 -7.73 1.90
N LYS A 195 9.97 -7.92 2.56
CA LYS A 195 10.33 -9.24 3.12
C LYS A 195 9.35 -9.67 4.22
N TYR A 196 8.91 -8.73 5.04
CA TYR A 196 8.04 -9.02 6.17
C TYR A 196 6.60 -9.16 5.71
N ASP A 197 6.13 -8.27 4.84
CA ASP A 197 4.82 -8.39 4.19
C ASP A 197 4.60 -9.78 3.57
N LEU A 198 5.60 -10.28 2.81
CA LEU A 198 5.50 -11.60 2.18
C LEU A 198 5.74 -12.78 3.13
N TYR A 199 6.80 -12.72 3.95
CA TYR A 199 7.34 -13.93 4.61
C TYR A 199 7.05 -13.99 6.12
N SER A 200 6.35 -13.02 6.70
CA SER A 200 5.92 -13.07 8.10
C SER A 200 4.61 -13.86 8.31
N LYS A 201 3.90 -14.17 7.23
CA LYS A 201 2.65 -14.97 7.25
C LYS A 201 2.87 -16.29 7.97
N SER A 202 2.13 -16.47 9.06
CA SER A 202 2.33 -17.56 10.00
C SER A 202 1.00 -18.15 10.48
N LYS A 203 1.00 -19.45 10.80
CA LYS A 203 -0.11 -20.11 11.51
C LYS A 203 -0.14 -19.78 13.00
N VAL A 204 0.92 -19.17 13.53
CA VAL A 204 0.99 -18.71 14.91
C VAL A 204 0.41 -17.30 14.96
N LEU A 205 -0.73 -17.16 15.62
CA LEU A 205 -1.42 -15.88 15.77
C LEU A 205 -0.71 -14.99 16.80
N VAL A 206 -0.75 -13.69 16.54
CA VAL A 206 -0.33 -12.66 17.50
C VAL A 206 -1.45 -12.44 18.52
N ASP A 207 -1.09 -12.37 19.81
CA ASP A 207 -2.03 -11.98 20.86
C ASP A 207 -2.33 -10.48 20.72
N VAL A 208 -3.52 -10.18 20.17
CA VAL A 208 -3.96 -8.82 19.85
C VAL A 208 -4.00 -7.95 21.10
N GLU A 209 -4.48 -8.47 22.23
CA GLU A 209 -4.63 -7.69 23.47
C GLU A 209 -3.29 -7.39 24.11
N GLU A 210 -2.30 -8.29 23.97
CA GLU A 210 -0.93 -8.07 24.44
C GLU A 210 -0.24 -6.92 23.68
N VAL A 211 -0.38 -6.88 22.35
CA VAL A 211 0.35 -5.93 21.51
C VAL A 211 -0.40 -4.61 21.28
N LYS A 212 -1.73 -4.58 21.46
CA LYS A 212 -2.57 -3.39 21.23
C LYS A 212 -2.06 -2.13 21.93
N PRO A 213 -1.71 -2.13 23.23
CA PRO A 213 -1.23 -0.92 23.91
C PRO A 213 0.04 -0.33 23.26
N TYR A 214 0.92 -1.18 22.73
CA TYR A 214 2.12 -0.75 22.05
C TYR A 214 1.77 -0.01 20.75
N TYR A 215 0.95 -0.62 19.90
CA TYR A 215 0.57 -0.03 18.62
C TYR A 215 -0.32 1.20 18.75
N GLU A 216 -1.24 1.24 19.73
CA GLU A 216 -2.00 2.45 20.05
C GLU A 216 -1.08 3.61 20.44
N SER A 217 0.03 3.34 21.16
CA SER A 217 1.01 4.37 21.48
C SER A 217 1.74 4.92 20.24
N LEU A 218 2.03 4.06 19.25
CA LEU A 218 2.62 4.49 17.97
C LEU A 218 1.60 5.28 17.13
N ILE A 219 0.35 4.82 17.07
CA ILE A 219 -0.73 5.54 16.39
C ILE A 219 -0.85 6.95 16.97
N ALA A 220 -0.90 7.09 18.29
CA ALA A 220 -0.97 8.39 18.95
C ALA A 220 0.28 9.29 18.71
N LYS A 221 1.45 8.68 18.47
CA LYS A 221 2.69 9.40 18.12
C LYS A 221 2.64 9.96 16.70
N TYR A 222 2.10 9.21 15.74
CA TYR A 222 2.23 9.49 14.31
C TYR A 222 0.97 10.03 13.63
N PHE A 223 -0.20 9.92 14.26
CA PHE A 223 -1.48 10.28 13.69
C PHE A 223 -2.39 11.00 14.69
N PRO A 224 -3.37 11.78 14.22
CA PRO A 224 -4.47 12.23 15.04
C PRO A 224 -5.28 11.05 15.58
N ALA A 225 -6.03 11.26 16.67
CA ALA A 225 -6.86 10.21 17.27
C ALA A 225 -7.99 9.71 16.35
N LYS A 226 -8.50 10.60 15.48
CA LYS A 226 -9.54 10.30 14.48
C LYS A 226 -9.07 10.80 13.12
N LEU A 227 -9.26 9.97 12.11
CA LEU A 227 -8.93 10.26 10.73
C LEU A 227 -10.21 10.29 9.90
N ASN A 228 -10.21 11.10 8.86
CA ASN A 228 -11.16 11.03 7.76
C ASN A 228 -10.71 9.94 6.78
N TRP A 229 -11.63 9.04 6.44
CA TRP A 229 -11.45 7.93 5.50
C TRP A 229 -12.43 8.08 4.35
#